data_AF-A0A060C441-F1
#
_entry.id   AF-A0A060C441-F1
#
_cell.length_a   1.000
_cell.length_b   1.000
_cell.length_c   1.000
_cell.angle_alpha   90.00
_cell.angle_beta   90.00
_cell.angle_gamma   90.00
#
_symmetry.space_group_name_H-M   'P 1'
#
loop_
_entity.id
_entity.type
_entity.pdbx_description
1 polymer ?
#
loop_
_entity_poly.entity_id
_entity_poly.type
_entity_poly.pdbx_seq_one_letter_code
_entity_poly.pdbx_strand_id
1 'polypeptide(L)'
;ECGWYDFYSGKYIAGGQKQTVAAPYERLPLFVREGAILPYGPDMQYSNEKPAAEITLYVYAGKDGHFTLYEDEGVNYNYEKGKYATIPFAYNDDHKGTDHRPTFGRIFRHDLKSAL
;
A
#
# COMPACT_ATOMS: atom_id res chain seq x y z
N GLU A 1 9.69 18.95 -0.56
CA GLU A 1 8.83 18.38 0.49
C GLU A 1 7.84 17.39 -0.13
N CYS A 2 7.14 16.57 0.67
CA CYS A 2 6.23 15.50 0.21
C CYS A 2 4.86 15.70 0.87
N GLY A 3 3.78 15.53 0.11
CA GLY A 3 2.43 15.54 0.66
C GLY A 3 2.08 14.29 1.46
N TRP A 4 0.95 14.37 2.14
CA TRP A 4 0.39 13.31 2.98
C TRP A 4 -1.11 13.17 2.74
N TYR A 5 -1.63 11.98 2.99
CA TYR A 5 -3.04 11.65 2.93
C TYR A 5 -3.51 11.21 4.31
N ASP A 6 -4.59 11.77 4.82
CA ASP A 6 -5.28 11.20 5.97
C ASP A 6 -5.78 9.79 5.60
N PHE A 7 -5.34 8.76 6.33
CA PHE A 7 -5.61 7.36 5.98
C PHE A 7 -7.11 7.05 5.91
N TYR A 8 -7.91 7.71 6.73
CA TYR A 8 -9.32 7.39 6.92
C TYR A 8 -10.25 8.11 5.93
N SER A 9 -9.96 9.39 5.65
CA SER A 9 -10.78 10.23 4.77
C SER A 9 -10.23 10.35 3.36
N GLY A 10 -8.96 9.98 3.15
CA GLY A 10 -8.26 10.19 1.88
C GLY A 10 -7.92 11.66 1.59
N LYS A 11 -8.12 12.57 2.55
CA LYS A 11 -7.87 14.00 2.37
C LYS A 11 -6.37 14.27 2.23
N TYR A 12 -6.00 14.98 1.17
CA TYR A 12 -4.64 15.47 0.97
C TYR A 12 -4.27 16.61 1.94
N ILE A 13 -3.02 16.57 2.40
CA ILE A 13 -2.38 17.53 3.29
C ILE A 13 -0.99 17.83 2.72
N ALA A 14 -0.72 19.10 2.44
CA ALA A 14 0.62 19.52 2.00
C ALA A 14 1.68 19.22 3.08
N GLY A 15 2.89 18.86 2.66
CA GLY A 15 4.04 18.68 3.55
C GLY A 15 4.56 20.00 4.14
N GLY A 16 5.62 19.91 4.95
CA GLY A 16 6.37 21.08 5.42
C GLY A 16 5.71 21.88 6.54
N GLN A 17 4.63 21.38 7.13
CA GLN A 17 3.85 22.08 8.15
C GLN A 17 3.63 21.24 9.39
N LYS A 18 3.52 21.92 10.54
CA LYS A 18 3.05 21.34 11.80
C LYS A 18 1.56 21.63 11.92
N GLN A 19 0.75 20.60 12.18
CA GLN A 19 -0.69 20.75 12.36
C GLN A 19 -1.15 20.09 13.66
N THR A 20 -2.17 20.68 14.29
CA THR A 20 -2.97 20.01 15.31
C THR A 20 -4.11 19.30 14.60
N VAL A 21 -4.23 17.99 14.81
CA VAL A 21 -5.21 17.13 14.13
C VAL A 21 -6.13 16.44 15.13
N ALA A 22 -7.32 16.07 14.70
CA ALA A 22 -8.26 15.34 15.54
C ALA A 22 -7.71 13.94 15.88
N ALA A 23 -7.75 13.59 17.17
CA ALA A 23 -7.37 12.28 17.70
C ALA A 23 -8.45 11.79 18.67
N PRO A 24 -9.67 11.50 18.17
CA PRO A 24 -10.74 10.98 19.04
C PRO A 24 -10.35 9.60 19.58
N TYR A 25 -10.97 9.18 20.67
CA TYR A 25 -10.60 7.96 21.41
C TYR A 25 -10.51 6.70 20.51
N GLU A 26 -11.40 6.57 19.53
CA GLU A 26 -11.49 5.41 18.63
C GLU A 26 -10.53 5.46 17.42
N ARG A 27 -9.76 6.55 17.26
CA ARG A 27 -8.92 6.76 16.06
C ARG A 27 -7.58 7.41 16.38
N LEU A 28 -6.51 6.72 15.99
CA LEU A 28 -5.16 7.28 15.98
C LEU A 28 -4.97 8.19 14.75
N PRO A 29 -4.23 9.31 14.87
CA PRO A 29 -3.79 10.08 13.71
C PRO A 29 -2.85 9.24 12.84
N LEU A 30 -3.30 8.90 11.63
CA LEU A 30 -2.55 8.06 10.69
C LEU A 30 -2.56 8.71 9.31
N PHE A 31 -1.36 8.87 8.74
CA PHE A 31 -1.17 9.51 7.45
C PHE A 31 -0.33 8.62 6.53
N VAL A 32 -0.72 8.58 5.26
CA VAL A 32 -0.01 7.86 4.21
C VAL A 32 0.74 8.84 3.34
N ARG A 33 1.99 8.52 3.04
CA ARG A 33 2.85 9.38 2.23
C ARG A 33 2.37 9.41 0.77
N GLU A 34 2.41 10.57 0.15
CA GLU A 34 2.25 10.72 -1.30
C GLU A 34 3.27 9.85 -2.07
N GLY A 35 2.78 9.11 -3.07
CA GLY A 35 3.50 8.08 -3.82
C GLY A 35 3.50 6.69 -3.17
N ALA A 36 2.80 6.48 -2.04
CA ALA A 36 2.74 5.15 -1.43
C ALA A 36 1.87 4.17 -2.25
N ILE A 37 2.36 2.93 -2.38
CA ILE A 37 1.61 1.77 -2.85
C ILE A 37 1.40 0.86 -1.63
N LEU A 38 0.15 0.69 -1.20
CA LEU A 38 -0.20 -0.08 -0.01
C LEU A 38 -1.03 -1.32 -0.40
N PRO A 39 -0.49 -2.54 -0.25
CA PRO A 39 -1.27 -3.76 -0.43
C PRO A 39 -2.19 -4.01 0.77
N TYR A 40 -3.41 -4.42 0.48
CA TYR A 40 -4.45 -4.73 1.46
C TYR A 40 -5.12 -6.05 1.10
N GLY A 41 -5.08 -6.99 2.05
CA GLY A 41 -5.69 -8.32 1.91
C GLY A 41 -7.12 -8.36 2.45
N PRO A 42 -7.79 -9.53 2.34
CA PRO A 42 -9.10 -9.73 2.94
C PRO A 42 -9.03 -9.79 4.47
N ASP A 43 -10.16 -9.62 5.13
CA ASP A 43 -10.27 -9.83 6.58
C ASP A 43 -9.89 -11.26 6.98
N MET A 44 -9.00 -11.35 7.96
CA MET A 44 -8.44 -12.61 8.48
C MET A 44 -8.31 -12.53 10.01
N GLN A 45 -8.53 -13.64 10.69
CA GLN A 45 -8.39 -13.81 12.13
C GLN A 45 -6.95 -14.16 12.53
N TYR A 46 -6.20 -14.78 11.62
CA TYR A 46 -4.80 -15.17 11.80
C TYR A 46 -4.08 -15.19 10.45
N SER A 47 -2.74 -15.12 10.47
CA SER A 47 -1.91 -14.75 9.31
C SER A 47 -1.97 -15.68 8.09
N ASN A 48 -2.37 -16.94 8.25
CA ASN A 48 -2.46 -17.92 7.17
C ASN A 48 -3.86 -18.55 7.00
N GLU A 49 -4.91 -17.91 7.55
CA GLU A 49 -6.29 -18.42 7.49
C GLU A 49 -6.79 -18.59 6.04
N LYS A 50 -6.56 -17.56 5.23
CA LYS A 50 -7.03 -17.49 3.85
C LYS A 50 -5.81 -17.31 2.94
N PRO A 51 -5.79 -17.97 1.77
CA PRO A 51 -4.85 -17.58 0.74
C PRO A 51 -5.07 -16.10 0.41
N ALA A 52 -3.99 -15.33 0.27
CA ALA A 52 -4.03 -13.97 -0.26
C ALA A 52 -4.34 -13.99 -1.78
N ALA A 53 -5.47 -14.60 -2.17
CA ALA A 53 -5.86 -14.82 -3.56
C ALA A 53 -6.21 -13.50 -4.26
N GLU A 54 -6.63 -12.49 -3.50
CA GLU A 54 -6.94 -11.15 -3.98
C GLU A 54 -6.22 -10.14 -3.09
N ILE A 55 -5.50 -9.21 -3.71
CA ILE A 55 -4.82 -8.11 -3.04
C ILE A 55 -5.31 -6.82 -3.67
N THR A 56 -5.84 -5.92 -2.84
CA THR A 56 -6.16 -4.56 -3.28
C THR A 56 -4.93 -3.69 -3.10
N LEU A 57 -4.51 -3.00 -4.15
CA LEU A 57 -3.46 -2.00 -4.07
C LEU A 57 -4.09 -0.60 -3.97
N TYR A 58 -3.81 0.05 -2.85
CA TYR A 58 -4.13 1.45 -2.64
C TYR A 58 -2.94 2.29 -3.11
N VAL A 59 -3.14 3.11 -4.14
CA VAL A 59 -2.10 4.00 -4.67
C VAL A 59 -2.45 5.44 -4.29
N TYR A 60 -1.58 6.05 -3.49
CA TYR A 60 -1.73 7.42 -3.03
C TYR A 60 -0.99 8.35 -4.01
N ALA A 61 -1.68 8.79 -5.06
CA ALA A 61 -1.15 9.55 -6.20
C ALA A 61 -0.44 10.86 -5.84
N GLY A 62 0.22 11.50 -6.81
CA GLY A 62 0.89 12.82 -6.67
C GLY A 62 2.42 12.76 -6.66
N LYS A 63 2.99 11.55 -6.54
CA LYS A 63 4.43 11.26 -6.76
C LYS A 63 4.65 9.83 -7.19
N ASP A 64 5.78 9.60 -7.85
CA ASP A 64 6.27 8.26 -8.14
C ASP A 64 6.42 7.41 -6.88
N GLY A 65 6.11 6.13 -7.02
CA GLY A 65 6.04 5.16 -5.95
C GLY A 65 6.61 3.81 -6.34
N HIS A 66 7.19 3.10 -5.38
CA HIS A 66 7.59 1.71 -5.56
C HIS A 66 7.28 0.90 -4.30
N PHE A 67 6.89 -0.36 -4.50
CA PHE A 67 6.67 -1.32 -3.43
C PHE A 67 6.96 -2.73 -3.94
N THR A 68 7.68 -3.54 -3.18
CA THR A 68 7.91 -4.94 -3.51
C THR A 68 7.13 -5.81 -2.54
N LEU A 69 6.12 -6.52 -3.04
CA LEU A 69 5.41 -7.52 -2.25
C LEU A 69 6.30 -8.76 -2.11
N TYR A 70 6.58 -9.14 -0.86
CA TYR A 70 7.34 -10.33 -0.53
C TYR A 70 6.40 -11.41 -0.01
N GLU A 71 6.55 -12.64 -0.51
CA GLU A 71 5.82 -13.82 -0.03
C GLU A 71 6.78 -15.00 0.17
N ASP A 72 6.64 -15.72 1.28
CA ASP A 72 7.31 -17.00 1.52
C ASP A 72 6.39 -17.99 2.27
N GLU A 73 6.96 -19.08 2.80
CA GLU A 73 6.22 -20.11 3.54
C GLU A 73 5.84 -19.68 4.97
N GLY A 74 6.41 -18.60 5.51
CA GLY A 74 6.10 -17.97 6.80
C GLY A 74 6.50 -18.74 8.06
N VAL A 75 6.74 -20.06 7.97
CA VAL A 75 6.89 -20.95 9.14
C VAL A 75 8.25 -21.65 9.25
N ASN A 76 9.18 -21.40 8.33
CA ASN A 76 10.51 -22.04 8.32
C ASN A 76 11.58 -21.15 7.66
N TYR A 77 12.82 -21.65 7.61
CA TYR A 77 14.01 -20.96 7.09
C TYR A 77 14.28 -21.17 5.60
N ASN A 78 13.30 -21.62 4.81
CA ASN A 78 13.53 -21.91 3.40
C ASN A 78 13.80 -20.64 2.56
N TYR A 79 13.42 -19.46 3.05
CA TYR A 79 13.78 -18.18 2.42
C TYR A 79 15.31 -17.99 2.32
N GLU A 80 16.08 -18.53 3.27
CA GLU A 80 17.55 -18.49 3.25
C GLU A 80 18.14 -19.30 2.09
N LYS A 81 17.35 -20.24 1.57
CA LYS A 81 17.67 -21.08 0.41
C LYS A 81 17.04 -20.55 -0.89
N GLY A 82 16.52 -19.33 -0.87
CA GLY A 82 15.90 -18.69 -2.04
C GLY A 82 14.45 -19.10 -2.31
N LYS A 83 13.78 -19.78 -1.38
CA LYS A 83 12.36 -20.15 -1.55
C LYS A 83 11.44 -19.04 -1.06
N TYR A 84 11.29 -18.02 -1.89
CA TYR A 84 10.37 -16.92 -1.71
C TYR A 84 9.98 -16.37 -3.09
N ALA A 85 8.95 -15.52 -3.13
CA ALA A 85 8.57 -14.75 -4.29
C ALA A 85 8.63 -13.25 -3.95
N THR A 86 9.05 -12.44 -4.93
CA THR A 86 8.93 -10.98 -4.85
C THR A 86 8.20 -10.48 -6.08
N ILE A 87 7.30 -9.52 -5.88
CA ILE A 87 6.52 -8.91 -6.95
C ILE A 87 6.71 -7.39 -6.86
N PRO A 88 7.49 -6.78 -7.76
CA PRO A 88 7.72 -5.35 -7.76
C PRO A 88 6.53 -4.61 -8.38
N PHE A 89 6.06 -3.57 -7.69
CA PHE A 89 5.10 -2.60 -8.18
C PHE A 89 5.79 -1.24 -8.32
N ALA A 90 5.55 -0.59 -9.46
CA ALA A 90 5.99 0.77 -9.72
C ALA A 90 4.76 1.60 -10.14
N TYR A 91 4.65 2.78 -9.55
CA TYR A 91 3.69 3.80 -9.91
C TYR A 91 4.47 4.99 -10.42
N ASN A 92 4.21 5.38 -11.67
CA ASN A 92 4.75 6.60 -12.24
C ASN A 92 3.62 7.62 -12.27
N ASP A 93 3.80 8.72 -11.57
CA ASP A 93 2.81 9.79 -11.50
C ASP A 93 2.94 10.63 -12.77
N ASP A 94 2.00 10.47 -13.71
CA ASP A 94 1.92 11.31 -14.92
C ASP A 94 0.98 12.52 -14.73
N HIS A 95 0.37 12.63 -13.54
CA HIS A 95 -0.66 13.60 -13.24
C HIS A 95 -0.08 15.02 -13.26
N LYS A 96 -0.42 15.77 -14.31
CA LYS A 96 -0.05 17.20 -14.44
C LYS A 96 -0.99 18.16 -13.70
N GLY A 97 -1.92 17.64 -12.89
CA GLY A 97 -2.98 18.41 -12.23
C GLY A 97 -2.95 18.28 -10.71
N THR A 98 -3.68 19.14 -10.01
CA THR A 98 -3.77 19.14 -8.52
C THR A 98 -4.74 18.09 -7.97
N ASP A 99 -5.04 17.03 -8.73
CA ASP A 99 -5.99 16.00 -8.31
C ASP A 99 -5.31 14.94 -7.45
N HIS A 100 -5.27 15.23 -6.15
CA HIS A 100 -4.70 14.35 -5.13
C HIS A 100 -5.74 13.33 -4.65
N ARG A 101 -6.45 12.65 -5.55
CA ARG A 101 -7.37 11.58 -5.12
C ARG A 101 -6.63 10.24 -5.09
N PRO A 102 -6.71 9.48 -3.97
CA PRO A 102 -6.22 8.11 -3.95
C PRO A 102 -6.89 7.30 -5.06
N THR A 103 -6.08 6.51 -5.78
CA THR A 103 -6.57 5.63 -6.85
C THR A 103 -6.50 4.19 -6.37
N PHE A 104 -7.51 3.39 -6.74
CA PHE A 104 -7.65 2.02 -6.28
C PHE A 104 -7.48 1.06 -7.45
N GLY A 105 -6.56 0.11 -7.31
CA GLY A 105 -6.38 -1.01 -8.24
C GLY A 105 -6.62 -2.33 -7.51
N ARG A 106 -7.43 -3.22 -8.08
CA ARG A 106 -7.59 -4.58 -7.59
C ARG A 106 -6.76 -5.51 -8.47
N ILE A 107 -5.92 -6.33 -7.86
CA ILE A 107 -5.12 -7.32 -8.60
C ILE A 107 -5.36 -8.70 -7.99
N PHE A 108 -5.62 -9.69 -8.84
CA PHE A 108 -5.75 -11.07 -8.40
C PHE A 108 -4.38 -11.74 -8.38
N ARG A 109 -4.17 -12.65 -7.43
CA ARG A 109 -2.89 -13.34 -7.27
C ARG A 109 -2.48 -14.15 -8.50
N HIS A 110 -3.45 -14.68 -9.26
CA HIS A 110 -3.13 -15.38 -10.50
C HIS A 110 -2.46 -14.43 -11.51
N ASP A 111 -2.95 -13.20 -11.61
CA ASP A 111 -2.40 -12.16 -12.49
C ASP A 111 -0.96 -11.78 -12.07
N LEU A 112 -0.67 -11.82 -10.77
CA LEU A 112 0.66 -11.54 -10.23
C LEU A 112 1.69 -12.64 -10.54
N LYS A 113 1.25 -13.90 -10.62
CA LYS A 113 2.14 -15.04 -10.93
C LYS A 113 2.42 -15.20 -12.42
N SER A 114 1.56 -14.67 -13.29
CA SER A 114 1.75 -14.69 -14.75
C SER A 114 2.67 -13.58 -15.26
N ALA A 115 3.04 -12.62 -14.41
CA ALA A 115 3.93 -11.51 -14.73
C ALA A 115 5.43 -11.78 -14.40
N LEU A 116 5.74 -12.99 -13.93
CA LEU A 116 7.08 -13.53 -13.67
C LEU A 116 7.36 -14.72 -14.60
#